data_AF-A0A6N7QMP6-F1
#
_entry.id   AF-A0A6N7QMP6-F1
#
_cell.length_a   1.000
_cell.length_b   1.000
_cell.length_c   1.000
_cell.angle_alpha   90.00
_cell.angle_beta   90.00
_cell.angle_gamma   90.00
#
_symmetry.space_group_name_H-M   'P 1'
#
loop_
_entity.id
_entity.type
_entity.pdbx_description
1 polymer ?
#
loop_
_entity_poly.entity_id
_entity_poly.type
_entity_poly.pdbx_seq_one_letter_code
_entity_poly.pdbx_strand_id
1 'polypeptide(L)' 'MRTVIETPTFQKQAGNVIPGADGARKVRWSRAGSGKSGGARVIYFNLTEEEVVMLVAVYAKADRSNMNPSEITKVIRHG' A
#
# COMPACT_ATOMS: atom_id res chain seq x y z
N MET A 1 -26.07 -3.31 10.45
CA MET A 1 -25.30 -2.11 10.08
C MET A 1 -24.07 -2.58 9.31
N ARG A 2 -24.08 -2.50 7.98
CA ARG A 2 -22.89 -2.81 7.16
C ARG A 2 -21.98 -1.60 7.25
N THR A 3 -20.98 -1.64 8.11
CA THR A 3 -19.92 -0.63 8.07
C THR A 3 -19.13 -0.89 6.79
N VAL A 4 -19.53 -0.23 5.71
CA VAL A 4 -18.66 -0.01 4.55
C VAL A 4 -17.60 0.94 5.06
N ILE A 5 -16.58 0.39 5.74
CA ILE A 5 -15.34 1.09 5.95
C ILE A 5 -14.89 1.42 4.54
N GLU A 6 -14.68 2.70 4.26
CA GLU A 6 -14.00 3.18 3.06
C GLU A 6 -12.65 2.46 3.00
N THR A 7 -12.69 1.26 2.43
CA THR A 7 -11.53 0.56 1.93
C THR A 7 -10.89 1.61 1.03
N PRO A 8 -9.57 1.82 1.07
CA PRO A 8 -8.95 2.56 -0.02
C PRO A 8 -9.42 1.81 -1.25
N THR A 9 -10.36 2.40 -2.01
CA THR A 9 -10.84 1.78 -3.22
C THR A 9 -9.56 1.60 -3.98
N PHE A 10 -9.12 0.34 -4.13
CA PHE A 10 -7.99 -0.02 -4.96
C PHE A 10 -8.48 0.14 -6.41
N GLN A 11 -8.91 1.36 -6.73
CA GLN A 11 -8.94 1.88 -8.07
C GLN A 11 -7.52 1.73 -8.60
N LYS A 12 -7.39 1.40 -9.89
CA LYS A 12 -6.13 1.13 -10.59
C LYS A 12 -5.03 2.20 -10.39
N GLN A 13 -5.31 3.34 -9.75
CA GLN A 13 -4.36 4.43 -9.54
C GLN A 13 -4.36 4.99 -8.11
N ALA A 14 -4.96 4.30 -7.13
CA ALA A 14 -4.97 4.78 -5.75
C ALA A 14 -3.54 4.91 -5.17
N GLY A 15 -3.33 5.97 -4.38
CA GLY A 15 -2.03 6.23 -3.77
C GLY A 15 -0.93 6.70 -4.73
N ASN A 16 0.18 7.09 -4.13
CA ASN A 16 1.26 7.77 -4.85
C ASN A 16 2.29 6.76 -5.34
N VAL A 17 2.77 6.94 -6.57
CA VAL A 17 3.93 6.21 -7.09
C VAL A 17 5.14 6.49 -6.18
N ILE A 18 5.91 5.44 -5.88
CA ILE A 18 7.16 5.52 -5.15
C ILE A 18 8.28 5.67 -6.20
N PRO A 19 8.97 6.82 -6.27
CA PRO A 19 10.05 7.01 -7.24
C PRO A 19 11.16 5.98 -7.06
N GLY A 20 11.64 5.42 -8.17
CA GLY A 20 12.71 4.42 -8.17
C GLY A 20 12.31 3.00 -7.74
N ALA A 21 11.01 2.73 -7.54
CA ALA A 21 10.48 1.43 -7.12
C ALA A 21 9.66 0.73 -8.22
N ASP A 22 10.07 0.87 -9.49
CA ASP A 22 9.48 0.19 -10.66
C ASP A 22 7.95 0.32 -10.80
N GLY A 23 7.37 1.43 -10.33
CA GLY A 23 5.93 1.69 -10.41
C GLY A 23 5.11 1.25 -9.19
N ALA A 24 5.76 0.80 -8.10
CA ALA A 24 5.10 0.53 -6.83
C ALA A 24 4.35 1.77 -6.33
N ARG A 25 3.17 1.56 -5.73
CA ARG A 25 2.33 2.61 -5.16
C ARG A 25 2.18 2.47 -3.67
N LYS A 26 2.09 3.61 -2.99
CA LYS A 26 1.86 3.71 -1.55
C LYS A 26 0.51 4.33 -1.25
N VAL A 27 -0.32 3.57 -0.54
CA VAL A 27 -1.58 4.02 0.03
C VAL A 27 -1.42 4.23 1.54
N ARG A 28 -1.94 5.36 2.03
CA ARG A 28 -2.09 5.63 3.45
C ARG A 28 -3.51 5.23 3.84
N TRP A 29 -3.63 4.21 4.68
CA TRP A 29 -4.93 3.73 5.13
C TRP A 29 -5.21 4.18 6.55
N SER A 30 -6.37 4.78 6.77
CA SER A 30 -6.88 5.14 8.10
C SER A 30 -7.91 4.11 8.53
N ARG A 31 -7.74 3.53 9.72
CA ARG A 31 -8.73 2.61 10.29
C ARG A 31 -9.75 3.39 11.11
N ALA A 32 -11.05 3.13 10.90
CA ALA A 32 -12.11 3.71 11.71
C ALA A 32 -11.95 3.31 13.19
N GLY A 33 -12.26 4.24 14.10
CA GLY A 33 -12.10 4.02 15.55
C GLY A 33 -10.65 4.00 16.05
N SER A 34 -9.68 4.37 15.21
CA SER A 34 -8.26 4.36 15.56
C SER A 34 -7.70 5.77 15.76
N GLY A 35 -6.83 5.93 16.77
CA GLY A 35 -6.18 7.22 17.07
C GLY A 35 -5.11 7.61 16.04
N LYS A 36 -4.35 8.69 16.31
CA LYS A 36 -3.34 9.25 15.38
C LYS A 36 -2.31 8.24 14.85
N SER A 37 -2.05 7.15 15.58
CA SER A 37 -1.12 6.06 15.24
C SER A 37 -1.76 4.84 14.57
N GLY A 38 -3.09 4.74 14.52
CA GLY A 38 -3.81 3.53 14.11
C GLY A 38 -3.93 3.27 12.61
N GLY A 39 -3.39 4.16 11.77
CA GLY A 39 -3.33 3.96 10.33
C GLY A 39 -2.28 2.94 9.90
N ALA A 40 -2.38 2.46 8.67
CA ALA A 40 -1.43 1.56 8.03
C ALA A 40 -0.90 2.17 6.72
N ARG A 41 0.24 1.66 6.26
CA ARG A 41 0.77 1.94 4.93
C ARG A 41 0.73 0.65 4.12
N VAL A 42 0.18 0.75 2.92
CA VAL A 42 0.07 -0.37 1.99
C VAL A 42 0.92 -0.07 0.76
N ILE A 43 1.80 -1.00 0.40
CA ILE A 43 2.60 -0.96 -0.83
C ILE A 43 2.10 -2.03 -1.78
N TYR A 44 1.86 -1.66 -3.03
CA TYR A 44 1.30 -2.57 -4.03
C TYR A 44 1.70 -2.18 -5.46
N PHE A 45 1.51 -3.12 -6.40
CA PHE A 45 1.59 -2.88 -7.85
C PHE A 45 0.21 -3.03 -8.49
N ASN A 46 -0.06 -2.21 -9.51
CA ASN A 46 -1.16 -2.46 -10.45
C ASN A 46 -0.58 -3.08 -11.71
N LEU A 47 -0.89 -4.34 -11.95
CA LEU A 47 -0.58 -5.02 -13.21
C LEU A 47 -1.76 -4.74 -14.14
N THR A 48 -1.70 -3.58 -14.81
CA THR A 48 -2.86 -2.99 -15.50
C THR A 48 -3.38 -3.84 -16.66
N GLU A 49 -2.50 -4.59 -17.32
CA GLU A 49 -2.84 -5.52 -18.40
C GLU A 49 -3.61 -6.75 -17.87
N GLU A 50 -3.30 -7.18 -16.65
CA GLU A 50 -3.89 -8.36 -16.02
C GLU A 50 -5.08 -8.00 -15.11
N GLU A 51 -5.31 -6.70 -14.90
CA GLU A 51 -6.25 -6.16 -13.90
C GLU A 51 -6.00 -6.67 -12.47
N VAL A 52 -4.76 -7.08 -12.18
CA VAL A 52 -4.35 -7.63 -10.89
C VAL A 52 -3.70 -6.55 -10.01
N VAL A 53 -4.05 -6.58 -8.72
CA VAL A 53 -3.38 -5.83 -7.66
C VAL A 53 -2.46 -6.78 -6.90
N MET A 54 -1.15 -6.59 -7.02
CA MET A 54 -0.17 -7.38 -6.26
C MET A 54 0.21 -6.64 -4.98
N LEU A 55 -0.14 -7.22 -3.83
CA LEU A 55 0.22 -6.68 -2.52
C LEU A 55 1.69 -7.01 -2.21
N VAL A 56 2.50 -6.00 -1.92
CA VAL A 56 3.92 -6.17 -1.59
C VAL A 56 4.12 -6.17 -0.08
N ALA A 57 3.50 -5.20 0.60
CA ALA A 57 3.66 -5.02 2.04
C ALA A 57 2.49 -4.25 2.66
N VAL A 58 2.20 -4.58 3.91
CA VAL A 58 1.33 -3.80 4.80
C VAL A 58 2.04 -3.65 6.14
N TYR A 59 2.12 -2.44 6.66
CA TYR A 59 2.70 -2.19 7.99
C TYR A 59 2.00 -1.05 8.72
N ALA A 60 1.99 -1.11 10.05
CA ALA A 60 1.36 -0.06 10.84
C ALA A 60 2.16 1.25 10.74
N LYS A 61 1.45 2.38 10.87
CA LYS A 61 2.09 3.70 10.85
C LYS A 61 3.14 3.86 11.95
N ALA A 62 2.87 3.26 13.12
CA ALA A 62 3.72 3.30 14.29
C ALA A 62 5.01 2.49 14.12
N ASP A 63 4.94 1.34 13.44
CA ASP A 63 6.09 0.43 13.34
C ASP A 63 7.14 0.95 12.37
N ARG A 64 6.70 1.60 11.30
CA ARG A 64 7.59 1.99 10.21
C ARG A 64 7.08 3.20 9.45
N SER A 65 7.96 4.17 9.19
CA SER A 65 7.61 5.43 8.52
C SER A 65 7.56 5.30 6.99
N ASN A 66 8.52 4.61 6.38
CA ASN A 66 8.63 4.37 4.94
C ASN A 66 9.34 3.04 4.66
N MET A 67 9.03 2.45 3.51
CA MET A 67 9.81 1.39 2.87
C MET A 67 10.52 2.02 1.68
N ASN A 68 11.83 1.84 1.58
CA ASN A 68 12.62 2.45 0.52
C ASN A 68 12.50 1.61 -0.78
N PRO A 69 12.84 2.19 -1.95
CA PRO A 69 12.70 1.48 -3.22
C PRO A 69 13.51 0.18 -3.30
N SER A 70 14.72 0.16 -2.75
CA SER A 70 15.58 -1.04 -2.84
C SER A 70 15.05 -2.21 -2.02
N GLU A 71 14.37 -1.96 -0.91
CA GLU A 71 13.65 -2.99 -0.15
C GLU A 71 12.45 -3.54 -0.92
N ILE A 72 11.71 -2.68 -1.61
CA ILE A 72 10.57 -3.08 -2.45
C ILE A 72 11.07 -3.98 -3.58
N THR A 73 12.12 -3.57 -4.29
CA THR A 73 12.74 -4.36 -5.36
C THR A 73 13.23 -5.72 -4.85
N LYS A 74 13.81 -5.79 -3.65
CA LYS A 74 14.23 -7.06 -3.05
C LYS A 74 13.07 -8.02 -2.82
N VAL A 75 11.93 -7.53 -2.32
CA VAL A 75 10.74 -8.38 -2.09
C VAL A 75 10.23 -8.96 -3.40
N ILE A 76 10.21 -8.18 -4.48
CA ILE A 76 9.72 -8.65 -5.79
C ILE A 76 10.66 -9.69 -6.42
N ARG A 77 11.98 -9.47 -6.31
CA ARG A 77 12.98 -10.34 -6.96
C ARG A 77 13.21 -11.67 -6.25
N HIS A 78 12.83 -11.76 -4.99
CA HIS A 78 13.05 -12.94 -4.14
C HIS A 78 11.75 -13.55 -3.59
N GLY A 79 10.60 -13.02 -3.99
CA GLY A 79 9.27 -13.50 -3.61
C GLY A 79 8.75 -14.61 -4.50
#